data_AF-A0A2M9NQY2-F1
#
_entry.id   AF-A0A2M9NQY2-F1
#
_cell.length_a   1.000
_cell.length_b   1.000
_cell.length_c   1.000
_cell.angle_alpha   90.00
_cell.angle_beta   90.00
_cell.angle_gamma   90.00
#
_symmetry.space_group_name_H-M   'P 1'
#
loop_
_entity.id
_entity.type
_entity.pdbx_description
1 polymer ?
#
loop_
_entity_poly.entity_id
_entity_poly.type
_entity_poly.pdbx_seq_one_letter_code
_entity_poly.pdbx_strand_id
1 'polypeptide(L)'
;MTKTTLNVLFKKMQKDDKKEVLEFHVQGNELPNTQELVGLAGSIVILNVEESKAGTFNAEFVSVQKDSKKTTLKFNIKGDSDDKVIKLYPHAGRSVTLFMEPSQMSVDDFYDEDDHEGVEYKIEKDGTASVSPNQMTLDDVAQDEENEDQVDSDKTDDEENDDPFGQVTLSDDDSLE
;
A
#
# COMPACT_ATOMS: atom_id res chain seq x y z
N MET A 1 -3.81 4.84 -16.41
CA MET A 1 -4.18 5.30 -15.05
C MET A 1 -5.23 6.38 -15.19
N THR A 2 -6.36 6.26 -14.51
CA THR A 2 -7.49 7.19 -14.61
C THR A 2 -7.29 8.35 -13.64
N LYS A 3 -7.08 9.55 -14.19
CA LYS A 3 -7.04 10.80 -13.43
C LYS A 3 -8.47 11.26 -13.17
N THR A 4 -8.84 11.42 -11.91
CA THR A 4 -10.16 11.92 -11.51
C THR A 4 -10.07 13.42 -11.25
N THR A 5 -11.05 14.17 -11.78
CA THR A 5 -11.16 15.62 -11.56
C THR A 5 -12.46 15.88 -10.81
N LEU A 6 -12.37 16.57 -9.67
CA LEU A 6 -13.48 16.82 -8.77
C LEU A 6 -13.59 18.31 -8.46
N ASN A 7 -14.78 18.87 -8.60
CA ASN A 7 -15.08 20.19 -8.07
C ASN A 7 -15.46 20.02 -6.60
N VAL A 8 -14.65 20.58 -5.70
CA VAL A 8 -14.80 20.38 -4.26
C VAL A 8 -14.70 21.70 -3.51
N LEU A 9 -15.42 21.80 -2.39
CA LEU A 9 -15.20 22.81 -1.39
C LEU A 9 -14.10 22.30 -0.46
N PHE A 10 -12.96 22.98 -0.43
CA PHE A 10 -11.94 22.72 0.57
C PHE A 10 -12.46 23.20 1.93
N LYS A 11 -12.99 22.27 2.74
CA LYS A 11 -13.74 22.65 3.94
C LYS A 11 -12.83 23.17 5.04
N LYS A 12 -11.80 22.40 5.37
CA LYS A 12 -10.82 22.71 6.40
C LYS A 12 -9.56 21.87 6.23
N MET A 13 -8.49 22.37 6.82
CA MET A 13 -7.24 21.67 7.06
C MET A 13 -6.98 21.72 8.56
N GLN A 14 -6.43 20.64 9.13
CA GLN A 14 -6.09 20.57 10.54
C GLN A 14 -4.77 19.82 10.72
N LYS A 15 -3.84 20.44 11.43
CA LYS A 15 -2.63 19.78 11.92
C LYS A 15 -3.00 18.80 13.04
N ASP A 16 -2.59 17.55 12.88
CA ASP A 16 -2.87 16.44 13.78
C ASP A 16 -1.55 15.69 14.07
N ASP A 17 -0.91 16.04 15.18
CA ASP A 17 0.42 15.57 15.59
C ASP A 17 1.48 15.62 14.46
N LYS A 18 1.69 14.49 13.76
CA LYS A 18 2.69 14.30 12.71
C LYS A 18 2.13 14.39 11.28
N LYS A 19 0.84 14.68 11.13
CA LYS A 19 0.15 14.71 9.84
C LYS A 19 -0.77 15.92 9.70
N GLU A 20 -1.12 16.22 8.46
CA GLU A 20 -2.04 17.29 8.10
C GLU A 20 -3.30 16.67 7.48
N VAL A 21 -4.43 16.87 8.13
CA VAL A 21 -5.72 16.30 7.72
C VAL A 21 -6.45 17.29 6.83
N LEU A 22 -6.72 16.90 5.58
CA LEU A 22 -7.50 17.67 4.62
C LEU A 22 -8.93 17.15 4.55
N GLU A 23 -9.91 18.06 4.62
CA GLU A 23 -11.33 17.73 4.43
C GLU A 23 -11.91 18.50 3.24
N PHE A 24 -12.45 17.78 2.26
CA PHE A 24 -13.11 18.34 1.08
C PHE A 24 -14.57 17.90 1.00
N HIS A 25 -15.47 18.78 0.58
CA HIS A 25 -16.86 18.44 0.27
C HIS A 25 -17.09 18.52 -1.23
N VAL A 26 -17.57 17.44 -1.85
CA VAL A 26 -17.86 17.46 -3.29
C VAL A 26 -19.00 18.43 -3.60
N GLN A 27 -18.78 19.26 -4.62
CA GLN A 27 -19.77 20.20 -5.13
C GLN A 27 -20.45 19.61 -6.37
N GLY A 28 -21.76 19.38 -6.26
CA GLY A 28 -22.57 18.75 -7.29
C GLY A 28 -23.39 17.58 -6.75
N ASN A 29 -24.38 17.14 -7.51
CA ASN A 29 -25.29 16.07 -7.09
C ASN A 29 -24.68 14.67 -7.24
N GLU A 30 -23.56 14.52 -7.95
CA GLU A 30 -23.01 13.21 -8.29
C GLU A 30 -21.48 13.22 -8.30
N LEU A 31 -20.91 12.15 -7.73
CA LEU A 31 -19.48 11.88 -7.76
C LEU A 31 -19.13 11.12 -9.04
N PRO A 32 -18.25 11.66 -9.91
CA PRO A 32 -17.79 10.91 -11.06
C PRO A 32 -17.08 9.64 -10.57
N ASN A 33 -17.35 8.51 -11.21
CA ASN A 33 -16.69 7.23 -10.93
C ASN A 33 -16.72 6.83 -9.45
N THR A 34 -17.90 6.93 -8.80
CA THR A 34 -18.08 6.65 -7.37
C THR A 34 -17.47 5.31 -6.92
N GLN A 35 -17.59 4.24 -7.72
CA GLN A 35 -17.02 2.93 -7.37
C GLN A 35 -15.49 2.95 -7.30
N GLU A 36 -14.83 3.61 -8.26
CA GLU A 36 -13.36 3.75 -8.27
C GLU A 36 -12.90 4.55 -7.06
N LEU A 37 -13.56 5.67 -6.77
CA LEU A 37 -13.23 6.53 -5.64
C LEU A 37 -13.41 5.83 -4.29
N VAL A 38 -14.45 5.01 -4.15
CA VAL A 38 -14.63 4.19 -2.95
C VAL A 38 -13.52 3.14 -2.84
N GLY A 39 -13.09 2.55 -3.96
CA GLY A 39 -11.98 1.59 -3.99
C GLY A 39 -10.60 2.20 -3.68
N LEU A 40 -10.43 3.51 -3.89
CA LEU A 40 -9.22 4.25 -3.51
C LEU A 40 -9.18 4.63 -2.03
N ALA A 41 -10.27 4.48 -1.28
CA ALA A 41 -10.25 4.74 0.15
C ALA A 41 -9.33 3.71 0.84
N GLY A 42 -8.40 4.19 1.65
CA GLY A 42 -7.35 3.40 2.29
C GLY A 42 -6.07 3.23 1.45
N SER A 43 -5.96 3.87 0.27
CA SER A 43 -4.73 3.87 -0.53
C SER A 43 -4.08 5.24 -0.60
N ILE A 44 -2.84 5.27 -1.08
CA ILE A 44 -2.12 6.52 -1.35
C ILE A 44 -2.52 7.05 -2.72
N VAL A 45 -2.80 8.34 -2.77
CA VAL A 45 -3.17 9.07 -3.99
C VAL A 45 -2.24 10.25 -4.19
N ILE A 46 -2.03 10.61 -5.45
CA ILE A 46 -1.35 11.86 -5.81
C ILE A 46 -2.43 12.91 -6.02
N LEU A 47 -2.36 13.98 -5.23
CA LEU A 47 -3.29 15.10 -5.26
C LEU A 47 -2.65 16.32 -5.89
N ASN A 48 -3.45 17.10 -6.60
CA ASN A 48 -3.10 18.44 -7.06
C ASN A 48 -4.34 19.35 -6.98
N VAL A 49 -4.17 20.50 -6.36
CA VAL A 49 -5.20 21.55 -6.30
C VAL A 49 -4.85 22.58 -7.37
N GLU A 50 -5.67 22.69 -8.41
CA GLU A 50 -5.38 23.48 -9.62
C GLU A 50 -5.02 24.94 -9.30
N GLU A 51 -5.74 25.54 -8.36
CA GLU A 51 -5.60 26.93 -7.97
C GLU A 51 -4.40 27.17 -7.04
N SER A 52 -3.78 26.12 -6.51
CA SER A 52 -2.67 26.21 -5.58
C SER A 52 -1.31 26.04 -6.26
N LYS A 53 -0.31 26.75 -5.74
CA LYS A 53 1.10 26.56 -6.12
C LYS A 53 1.79 25.39 -5.40
N ALA A 54 1.02 24.57 -4.68
CA ALA A 54 1.53 23.39 -3.98
C ALA A 54 2.10 22.33 -4.94
N GLY A 55 1.62 22.29 -6.18
CA GLY A 55 1.98 21.24 -7.14
C GLY A 55 1.33 19.90 -6.78
N THR A 56 1.90 18.81 -7.28
CA THR A 56 1.47 17.44 -6.94
C THR A 56 2.11 16.98 -5.62
N PHE A 57 1.34 16.27 -4.79
CA PHE A 57 1.81 15.67 -3.55
C PHE A 57 1.07 14.38 -3.23
N ASN A 58 1.75 13.48 -2.52
CA ASN A 58 1.17 12.23 -2.06
C ASN A 58 0.33 12.49 -0.81
N ALA A 59 -0.81 11.82 -0.73
CA ALA A 59 -1.68 11.85 0.44
C ALA A 59 -2.37 10.49 0.60
N GLU A 60 -2.57 10.07 1.85
CA GLU A 60 -3.40 8.91 2.16
C GLU A 60 -4.88 9.29 2.03
N PHE A 61 -5.62 8.57 1.17
CA PHE A 61 -7.05 8.78 1.05
C PHE A 61 -7.82 8.01 2.14
N VAL A 62 -7.92 8.60 3.32
CA VAL A 62 -8.48 7.94 4.52
C VAL A 62 -9.90 7.41 4.32
N SER A 63 -10.80 8.25 3.79
CA SER A 63 -12.20 7.85 3.65
C SER A 63 -13.00 8.76 2.73
N VAL A 64 -14.03 8.16 2.13
CA VAL A 64 -15.15 8.84 1.47
C VAL A 64 -16.43 8.58 2.23
N GLN A 65 -17.15 9.64 2.61
CA GLN A 65 -18.42 9.56 3.33
C GLN A 65 -19.52 10.25 2.52
N LYS A 66 -20.40 9.46 1.93
CA LYS A 66 -21.58 9.95 1.21
C LYS A 66 -22.74 10.10 2.18
N ASP A 67 -23.10 11.33 2.50
CA ASP A 67 -24.33 11.69 3.21
C ASP A 67 -25.41 12.11 2.19
N SER A 68 -26.67 12.05 2.62
CA SER A 68 -27.86 12.54 1.94
C SER A 68 -27.76 13.97 1.38
N LYS A 69 -26.85 14.81 1.94
CA LYS A 69 -26.68 16.21 1.56
C LYS A 69 -25.36 16.53 0.88
N LYS A 70 -24.31 15.74 1.10
CA LYS A 70 -22.95 16.03 0.63
C LYS A 70 -22.07 14.80 0.70
N THR A 71 -21.02 14.78 -0.11
CA THR A 71 -19.97 13.78 0.05
C THR A 71 -18.70 14.42 0.60
N THR A 72 -18.16 13.83 1.67
CA THR A 72 -16.94 14.29 2.35
C THR A 72 -15.78 13.37 2.00
N LEU A 73 -14.66 13.96 1.57
CA LEU A 73 -13.41 13.28 1.29
C LEU A 73 -12.39 13.71 2.35
N LYS A 74 -11.71 12.74 2.97
CA LYS A 74 -10.67 13.00 3.97
C LYS A 74 -9.34 12.45 3.51
N PHE A 75 -8.30 13.26 3.61
CA PHE A 75 -6.93 12.89 3.25
C PHE A 75 -5.96 13.20 4.39
N ASN A 76 -4.92 12.39 4.55
CA ASN A 76 -3.79 12.70 5.43
C ASN A 76 -2.55 12.98 4.59
N ILE A 77 -1.81 14.02 4.94
CA ILE A 77 -0.50 14.32 4.37
C ILE A 77 0.54 14.17 5.48
N LYS A 78 1.70 13.60 5.17
CA LYS A 78 2.84 13.52 6.10
C LYS A 78 3.34 14.94 6.43
N GLY A 79 3.58 15.21 7.70
CA GLY A 79 3.92 16.56 8.19
C GLY A 79 5.29 17.08 7.76
N ASP A 80 6.13 16.25 7.14
CA ASP A 80 7.40 16.68 6.53
C ASP A 80 7.21 17.40 5.17
N SER A 81 6.01 17.30 4.58
CA SER A 81 5.62 17.99 3.33
C SER A 81 5.20 19.45 3.55
N ASP A 82 5.70 20.10 4.60
CA ASP A 82 5.28 21.41 5.10
C ASP A 82 5.23 22.49 4.01
N ASP A 83 6.21 22.55 3.11
CA ASP A 83 6.26 23.57 2.05
C ASP A 83 5.08 23.50 1.07
N LYS A 84 4.53 22.31 0.82
CA LYS A 84 3.38 22.11 -0.06
C LYS A 84 2.09 22.37 0.70
N VAL A 85 2.00 21.90 1.95
CA VAL A 85 0.84 22.11 2.84
C VAL A 85 0.64 23.61 3.12
N ILE A 86 1.70 24.36 3.41
CA ILE A 86 1.64 25.82 3.64
C ILE A 86 0.96 26.55 2.47
N LYS A 87 1.18 26.10 1.23
CA LYS A 87 0.60 26.68 0.02
C LYS A 87 -0.88 26.32 -0.18
N LEU A 88 -1.40 25.33 0.54
CA LEU A 88 -2.81 24.95 0.53
C LEU A 88 -3.65 25.76 1.52
N TYR A 89 -3.06 26.27 2.61
CA TYR A 89 -3.77 27.08 3.62
C TYR A 89 -4.62 28.23 3.05
N PRO A 90 -4.15 29.03 2.07
CA PRO A 90 -4.95 30.13 1.51
C PRO A 90 -6.20 29.67 0.75
N HIS A 91 -6.29 28.40 0.40
CA HIS A 91 -7.40 27.82 -0.35
C HIS A 91 -8.42 27.11 0.55
N ALA A 92 -8.11 26.93 1.84
CA ALA A 92 -9.07 26.43 2.80
C ALA A 92 -10.29 27.38 2.90
N GLY A 93 -11.48 26.80 2.89
CA GLY A 93 -12.77 27.51 2.88
C GLY A 93 -13.27 27.92 1.49
N ARG A 94 -12.56 27.60 0.40
CA ARG A 94 -12.91 27.97 -0.98
C ARG A 94 -13.25 26.75 -1.84
N SER A 95 -14.02 26.98 -2.90
CA SER A 95 -14.17 26.01 -3.98
C SER A 95 -12.88 25.91 -4.77
N VAL A 96 -12.45 24.69 -5.05
CA VAL A 96 -11.24 24.37 -5.79
C VAL A 96 -11.48 23.17 -6.71
N THR A 97 -10.71 23.09 -7.78
CA THR A 97 -10.64 21.91 -8.64
C THR A 97 -9.53 20.98 -8.15
N LEU A 98 -9.94 19.80 -7.67
CA LEU A 98 -9.06 18.77 -7.16
C LEU A 98 -8.82 17.71 -8.22
N PHE A 99 -7.55 17.53 -8.57
CA PHE A 99 -7.09 16.40 -9.36
C PHE A 99 -6.58 15.30 -8.44
N MET A 100 -6.97 14.07 -8.73
CA MET A 100 -6.58 12.90 -7.97
C MET A 100 -6.24 11.74 -8.90
N GLU A 101 -5.15 11.05 -8.62
CA GLU A 101 -4.74 9.83 -9.30
C GLU A 101 -4.20 8.81 -8.30
N PRO A 102 -4.40 7.50 -8.54
CA PRO A 102 -3.86 6.46 -7.67
C PRO A 102 -2.32 6.50 -7.68
N SER A 103 -1.71 6.44 -6.50
CA SER A 103 -0.27 6.21 -6.38
C SER A 103 0.04 4.72 -6.52
N GLN A 104 1.25 4.41 -7.00
CA GLN A 104 1.79 3.04 -6.93
C GLN A 104 2.44 2.75 -5.55
N MET A 105 2.52 3.76 -4.69
CA MET A 105 3.06 3.67 -3.33
C MET A 105 2.06 2.99 -2.39
N SER A 106 2.56 2.08 -1.55
CA SER A 106 1.75 1.48 -0.48
C SER A 106 1.62 2.45 0.70
N VAL A 107 0.67 2.18 1.61
CA VAL A 107 0.49 3.01 2.80
C VAL A 107 1.68 2.87 3.75
N ASP A 108 2.22 1.66 3.89
CA ASP A 108 3.39 1.40 4.73
C ASP A 108 4.61 2.18 4.22
N ASP A 109 4.90 2.07 2.91
CA ASP A 109 6.00 2.83 2.29
C ASP A 109 5.85 4.35 2.51
N PHE A 110 4.63 4.88 2.41
CA PHE A 110 4.36 6.31 2.58
C PHE A 110 4.67 6.84 4.00
N TYR A 111 4.57 5.97 5.01
CA TYR A 111 4.91 6.34 6.39
C TYR A 111 6.35 5.95 6.78
N ASP A 112 6.94 4.95 6.10
CA ASP A 112 8.24 4.34 6.42
C ASP A 112 9.38 4.77 5.47
N GLU A 113 9.20 5.84 4.68
CA GLU A 113 10.15 6.38 3.67
C GLU A 113 11.61 6.62 4.16
N ASP A 114 11.87 6.56 5.47
CA ASP A 114 13.21 6.78 6.05
C ASP A 114 13.99 5.48 6.33
N ASP A 115 13.37 4.29 6.30
CA ASP A 115 13.99 3.00 6.66
C ASP A 115 14.00 1.98 5.50
N HIS A 116 14.41 2.41 4.30
CA HIS A 116 14.73 1.43 3.25
C HIS A 116 16.10 0.81 3.55
N GLU A 117 16.13 -0.48 3.83
CA GLU A 117 17.39 -1.24 3.95
C GLU A 117 18.01 -1.42 2.54
N GLY A 118 18.57 -0.33 2.01
CA GLY A 118 19.28 -0.34 0.74
C GLY A 118 20.65 -0.97 0.89
N VAL A 119 21.01 -1.89 -0.01
CA VAL A 119 22.37 -2.42 -0.09
C VAL A 119 23.27 -1.38 -0.76
N GLU A 120 24.23 -0.84 -0.01
CA GLU A 120 25.26 0.04 -0.57
C GLU A 120 26.07 -0.72 -1.64
N TYR A 121 26.23 -0.10 -2.81
CA TYR A 121 27.02 -0.65 -3.89
C TYR A 121 27.93 0.42 -4.49
N LYS A 122 29.06 -0.03 -5.03
CA LYS A 122 30.04 0.82 -5.71
C LYS A 122 30.10 0.45 -7.19
N ILE A 123 29.99 1.46 -8.05
CA ILE A 123 30.19 1.28 -9.49
C ILE A 123 31.67 1.45 -9.80
N GLU A 124 32.29 0.41 -10.34
CA GLU A 124 33.67 0.44 -10.80
C GLU A 124 33.79 1.07 -12.20
N LYS A 125 35.01 1.45 -12.60
CA LYS A 125 35.26 2.16 -13.87
C LYS A 125 34.93 1.35 -15.12
N ASP A 126 34.81 0.03 -14.99
CA ASP A 126 34.41 -0.90 -16.04
C ASP A 126 32.88 -1.05 -16.15
N GLY A 127 32.12 -0.37 -15.29
CA GLY A 127 30.66 -0.43 -15.25
C GLY A 127 30.11 -1.59 -14.42
N THR A 128 30.96 -2.34 -13.71
CA THR A 128 30.51 -3.39 -12.78
C THR A 128 30.06 -2.78 -11.45
N ALA A 129 29.05 -3.39 -10.82
CA ALA A 129 28.55 -3.00 -9.51
C ALA A 129 29.07 -3.98 -8.45
N SER A 130 29.80 -3.46 -7.46
CA SER A 130 30.29 -4.21 -6.31
C SER A 130 29.38 -3.98 -5.11
N VAL A 131 28.83 -5.05 -4.57
CA VAL A 131 28.00 -5.09 -3.34
C VAL A 131 28.81 -5.69 -2.19
N SER A 132 28.32 -5.55 -0.95
CA SER A 132 28.98 -6.11 0.23
C SER A 132 29.06 -7.65 0.16
N PRO A 133 30.16 -8.27 0.62
CA PRO A 133 30.42 -9.71 0.49
C PRO A 133 29.51 -10.61 1.36
N ASN A 134 28.65 -10.03 2.20
CA ASN A 134 27.67 -10.76 2.99
C ASN A 134 26.36 -11.04 2.22
N GLN A 135 26.29 -10.72 0.92
CA GLN A 135 25.17 -11.04 0.05
C GLN A 135 25.44 -12.38 -0.68
N MET A 136 24.53 -13.34 -0.57
CA MET A 136 24.58 -14.58 -1.34
C MET A 136 24.42 -14.29 -2.84
N THR A 137 25.21 -14.98 -3.65
CA THR A 137 25.10 -14.96 -5.10
C THR A 137 24.10 -16.01 -5.59
N LEU A 138 23.59 -15.87 -6.82
CA LEU A 138 22.71 -16.89 -7.42
C LEU A 138 23.41 -18.25 -7.54
N ASP A 139 24.74 -18.25 -7.66
CA ASP A 139 25.55 -19.46 -7.71
C ASP A 139 25.64 -20.17 -6.35
N ASP A 140 25.53 -19.42 -5.24
CA ASP A 140 25.51 -19.99 -3.89
C ASP A 140 24.19 -20.71 -3.60
N VAL A 141 23.06 -20.21 -4.14
CA VAL A 141 21.74 -20.82 -3.96
C VAL A 141 21.61 -22.16 -4.69
N ALA A 142 22.24 -22.29 -5.87
CA ALA A 142 22.18 -23.52 -6.66
C ALA A 142 23.01 -24.67 -6.05
N GLN A 143 23.95 -24.38 -5.15
CA GLN A 143 24.82 -25.40 -4.54
C GLN A 143 24.19 -26.10 -3.33
N ASP A 144 23.16 -25.51 -2.72
CA ASP A 144 22.47 -26.12 -1.57
C ASP A 144 21.44 -27.19 -1.99
N GLU A 145 20.94 -27.19 -3.23
CA GLU A 145 20.00 -28.22 -3.71
C GLU A 145 20.67 -29.55 -4.11
N GLU A 146 22.00 -29.59 -4.26
CA GLU A 146 22.71 -30.81 -4.69
C GLU A 146 23.23 -31.70 -3.53
N ASN A 147 22.95 -31.35 -2.27
CA ASN A 147 23.47 -32.08 -1.08
C ASN A 147 22.40 -32.81 -0.24
N GLU A 148 21.17 -33.00 -0.71
CA GLU A 148 20.14 -33.78 0.02
C GLU A 148 19.95 -35.23 -0.47
N ASP A 149 20.96 -35.85 -1.08
CA ASP A 149 20.91 -37.28 -1.42
C ASP A 149 22.25 -38.00 -1.09
N GLN A 150 22.35 -38.59 0.11
CA GLN A 150 22.67 -40.02 0.34
C GLN A 150 23.17 -40.39 1.76
N VAL A 151 22.23 -40.96 2.54
CA VAL A 151 22.24 -42.24 3.29
C VAL A 151 23.21 -42.46 4.49
N ASP A 152 22.64 -42.78 5.67
CA ASP A 152 22.98 -44.08 6.27
C ASP A 152 21.76 -44.75 6.94
N SER A 153 21.65 -46.04 6.64
CA SER A 153 20.60 -46.95 7.04
C SER A 153 21.16 -47.91 8.07
N ASP A 154 20.73 -47.82 9.33
CA ASP A 154 20.64 -49.02 10.16
C ASP A 154 19.53 -48.91 11.22
N LYS A 155 18.87 -50.04 11.43
CA LYS A 155 17.57 -50.23 12.09
C LYS A 155 17.70 -50.19 13.61
N THR A 156 16.64 -49.72 14.29
CA THR A 156 15.90 -50.53 15.27
C THR A 156 14.54 -49.92 15.58
N ASP A 157 13.56 -50.81 15.74
CA ASP A 157 12.14 -50.62 15.96
C ASP A 157 11.81 -49.70 17.17
N ASP A 158 10.75 -48.89 17.04
CA ASP A 158 9.60 -48.98 17.96
C ASP A 158 8.43 -48.09 17.48
N GLU A 159 7.25 -48.56 17.84
CA GLU A 159 5.90 -48.18 17.45
C GLU A 159 5.54 -46.71 17.73
N GLU A 160 4.87 -46.04 16.79
CA GLU A 160 3.47 -45.58 16.92
C GLU A 160 3.11 -44.66 15.73
N ASN A 161 2.05 -45.04 15.02
CA ASN A 161 1.48 -44.28 13.92
C ASN A 161 0.74 -43.06 14.46
N ASP A 162 1.10 -41.85 14.02
CA ASP A 162 0.23 -40.68 14.14
C ASP A 162 0.32 -39.85 12.85
N ASP A 163 -0.33 -40.34 11.79
CA ASP A 163 -0.62 -39.57 10.58
C ASP A 163 -2.01 -38.92 10.73
N PRO A 164 -2.11 -37.57 10.84
CA PRO A 164 -3.36 -36.86 11.03
C PRO A 164 -4.24 -36.73 9.79
N PHE A 165 -3.90 -37.37 8.65
CA PHE A 165 -4.70 -37.29 7.41
C PHE A 165 -5.06 -38.64 6.77
N GLY A 166 -5.15 -39.70 7.59
CA GLY A 166 -5.58 -41.04 7.15
C GLY A 166 -7.10 -41.19 6.97
N GLN A 167 -7.54 -41.21 5.71
CA GLN A 167 -8.72 -41.88 5.13
C GLN A 167 -10.03 -41.93 5.95
N VAL A 168 -10.97 -41.07 5.56
CA VAL A 168 -12.42 -41.28 5.73
C VAL A 168 -12.85 -42.51 4.92
N THR A 169 -13.06 -43.64 5.59
CA THR A 169 -13.80 -44.77 5.03
C THR A 169 -15.29 -44.49 5.17
N LEU A 170 -15.94 -44.08 4.09
CA LEU A 170 -17.39 -44.12 3.93
C LEU A 170 -17.81 -45.60 3.83
N SER A 171 -18.21 -46.18 4.96
CA SER A 171 -18.96 -47.44 4.98
C SER A 171 -20.43 -47.13 4.73
N ASP A 172 -20.92 -47.52 3.55
CA ASP A 172 -22.32 -47.63 3.20
C ASP A 172 -23.05 -48.57 4.18
N ASP A 173 -23.94 -48.01 5.00
CA ASP A 173 -24.94 -48.74 5.79
C ASP A 173 -26.30 -48.07 5.55
N ASP A 174 -27.03 -48.57 4.54
CA ASP A 174 -28.48 -48.39 4.47
C ASP A 174 -29.09 -49.60 3.75
N SER A 175 -29.30 -50.65 4.52
CA SER A 175 -30.18 -51.77 4.18
C SER A 175 -30.88 -52.23 5.45
N LEU A 176 -32.01 -51.61 5.76
CA LEU A 176 -33.01 -52.19 6.64
C LEU A 176 -34.33 -52.33 5.88
N GLU A 177 -34.77 -53.59 5.85
CA GLU A 177 -36.13 -54.05 5.55
C GLU A 177 -37.20 -53.41 6.43
#